data_AF-A0A2V2TAG6-F1
#
_entry.id   AF-A0A2V2TAG6-F1
#
_cell.length_a   1.000
_cell.length_b   1.000
_cell.length_c   1.000
_cell.angle_alpha   90.00
_cell.angle_beta   90.00
_cell.angle_gamma   90.00
#
_symmetry.space_group_name_H-M   'P 1'
#
loop_
_entity.id
_entity.type
_entity.pdbx_description
1 polymer ?
#
loop_
_entity_poly.entity_id
_entity_poly.type
_entity_poly.pdbx_seq_one_letter_code
_entity_poly.pdbx_strand_id
1 'polypeptide(L)'
;MPWWGSAGKAAEQPRSARISVDEKGVARVKVQWLFRGVVTEGEQRFALIAKDAAAPLLRYAPGDLLPGDERLERIEGQGIRFSLSEDGATQDFERKLYAPLE
;
A
#
# COMPACT_ATOMS: atom_id res chain seq x y z
N MET A 1 7.73 40.24 -28.36
CA MET A 1 6.39 39.76 -27.92
C MET A 1 6.19 38.37 -28.50
N PRO A 2 5.95 37.35 -27.67
CA PRO A 2 5.05 36.28 -28.08
C PRO A 2 3.96 36.05 -27.03
N TRP A 3 2.74 35.94 -27.57
CA TRP A 3 1.45 35.69 -26.91
C TRP A 3 1.16 34.18 -26.91
N TRP A 4 0.44 33.76 -25.87
CA TRP A 4 0.05 32.41 -25.46
C TRP A 4 -0.56 31.48 -26.52
N GLY A 5 -0.34 30.18 -26.31
CA GLY A 5 -1.18 29.08 -26.77
C GLY A 5 -1.25 27.98 -25.69
N SER A 6 -1.98 28.24 -24.61
CA SER A 6 -2.32 27.28 -23.56
C SER A 6 -3.16 26.13 -24.12
N ALA A 7 -2.72 24.89 -23.95
CA ALA A 7 -3.58 23.72 -24.07
C ALA A 7 -3.22 22.71 -22.97
N GLY A 8 -4.16 22.56 -22.02
CA GLY A 8 -4.30 21.36 -21.19
C GLY A 8 -3.31 21.21 -20.03
N LYS A 9 -3.55 21.94 -18.93
CA LYS A 9 -3.23 21.39 -17.60
C LYS A 9 -4.07 20.11 -17.42
N ALA A 10 -3.51 18.96 -17.79
CA ALA A 10 -3.93 17.71 -17.18
C ALA A 10 -3.60 17.85 -15.69
N ALA A 11 -4.64 17.85 -14.86
CA ALA A 11 -4.51 17.85 -13.43
C ALA A 11 -3.86 16.53 -13.01
N GLU A 12 -2.53 16.50 -13.02
CA GLU A 12 -1.72 15.49 -12.37
C GLU A 12 -1.96 15.66 -10.87
N GLN A 13 -2.99 14.97 -10.36
CA GLN A 13 -3.19 14.83 -8.93
C GLN A 13 -1.90 14.24 -8.35
N PRO A 14 -1.38 14.76 -7.22
CA PRO A 14 -0.06 14.40 -6.73
C PRO A 14 -0.07 12.95 -6.22
N ARG A 15 0.26 12.00 -7.11
CA ARG A 15 0.50 10.58 -6.81
C ARG A 15 1.66 10.40 -5.82
N SER A 16 2.50 11.43 -5.67
CA SER A 16 3.66 11.52 -4.79
C SER A 16 3.34 11.68 -3.29
N ALA A 17 2.08 11.92 -2.90
CA ALA A 17 1.73 12.12 -1.48
C ALA A 17 1.54 10.81 -0.69
N ARG A 18 1.53 9.64 -1.36
CA ARG A 18 1.20 8.35 -0.71
C ARG A 18 2.39 7.61 -0.12
N ILE A 19 3.61 7.95 -0.56
CA ILE A 19 4.82 7.20 -0.21
C ILE A 19 5.85 8.18 0.36
N SER A 20 6.28 7.94 1.59
CA SER A 20 7.37 8.71 2.22
C SER A 20 8.49 7.77 2.58
N VAL A 21 9.71 8.07 2.12
CA VAL A 21 10.91 7.28 2.42
C VAL A 21 11.64 7.97 3.57
N ASP A 22 11.92 7.25 4.65
CA ASP A 22 12.74 7.80 5.74
C ASP A 22 14.24 7.69 5.45
N GLU A 23 15.07 8.37 6.24
CA GLU A 23 16.54 8.44 6.06
C GLU A 23 17.23 7.07 6.07
N LYS A 24 16.54 6.00 6.49
CA LYS A 24 17.01 4.61 6.46
C LYS A 24 16.57 3.83 5.22
N GLY A 25 15.93 4.50 4.25
CA GLY A 25 15.48 3.89 3.00
C GLY A 25 14.17 3.10 3.12
N VAL A 26 13.44 3.23 4.22
CA VAL A 26 12.15 2.52 4.39
C VAL A 26 11.02 3.35 3.77
N ALA A 27 10.38 2.80 2.75
CA ALA A 27 9.19 3.39 2.13
C ALA A 27 7.95 3.11 2.98
N ARG A 28 7.31 4.18 3.46
CA ARG A 28 6.03 4.13 4.17
C ARG A 28 4.92 4.50 3.21
N VAL A 29 3.96 3.58 3.03
CA VAL A 29 2.82 3.79 2.14
C VAL A 29 1.57 4.04 2.97
N LYS A 30 0.88 5.14 2.70
CA LYS A 30 -0.43 5.41 3.29
C LYS A 30 -1.51 4.65 2.52
N VAL A 31 -2.08 3.65 3.17
CA VAL A 31 -3.18 2.84 2.65
C VAL A 31 -4.54 3.49 2.92
N GLN A 32 -5.54 3.11 2.13
CA GLN A 32 -6.91 3.64 2.20
C GLN A 32 -7.83 2.78 3.07
N TRP A 33 -7.29 2.04 4.02
CA TRP A 33 -8.03 1.14 4.91
C TRP A 33 -7.41 1.06 6.30
N LEU A 34 -8.18 0.55 7.25
CA LEU A 34 -7.82 0.42 8.65
C LEU A 34 -7.73 -1.05 9.04
N PHE A 35 -6.53 -1.50 9.41
CA PHE A 35 -6.32 -2.81 10.00
C PHE A 35 -6.68 -2.78 11.50
N ARG A 36 -7.57 -3.68 11.92
CA ARG A 36 -8.02 -3.79 13.33
C ARG A 36 -7.43 -4.99 14.06
N GLY A 37 -6.96 -6.01 13.33
CA GLY A 37 -6.32 -7.17 13.93
C GLY A 37 -6.51 -8.44 13.12
N VAL A 38 -6.20 -9.56 13.76
CA VAL A 38 -6.32 -10.90 13.19
C VAL A 38 -7.30 -11.70 14.04
N VAL A 39 -8.20 -12.43 13.39
CA VAL A 39 -9.05 -13.44 14.04
C VAL A 39 -8.66 -14.82 13.54
N THR A 40 -8.70 -15.81 14.43
CA THR A 40 -8.47 -17.22 14.08
C THR A 40 -9.79 -17.97 14.24
N GLU A 41 -10.21 -18.68 13.20
CA GLU A 41 -11.42 -19.50 13.19
C GLU A 41 -11.02 -20.90 12.71
N GLY A 42 -10.99 -21.86 13.64
CA GLY A 42 -10.40 -23.18 13.40
C GLY A 42 -8.90 -23.07 13.12
N GLU A 43 -8.46 -23.69 12.01
CA GLU A 43 -7.06 -23.62 11.56
C GLU A 43 -6.76 -22.40 10.67
N GLN A 44 -7.78 -21.60 10.35
CA GLN A 44 -7.65 -20.49 9.40
C GLN A 44 -7.58 -19.13 10.10
N ARG A 45 -6.74 -18.25 9.57
CA ARG A 45 -6.60 -16.87 10.03
C ARG A 45 -7.21 -15.90 9.03
N PHE A 46 -7.83 -14.86 9.56
CA PHE A 46 -8.44 -13.78 8.79
C PHE A 46 -7.97 -12.42 9.32
N ALA A 47 -7.68 -11.51 8.41
CA ALA A 47 -7.42 -10.11 8.73
C ALA A 47 -8.74 -9.37 8.86
N LEU A 48 -8.87 -8.56 9.90
CA LEU A 48 -10.01 -7.68 10.12
C LEU A 48 -9.67 -6.28 9.61
N ILE A 49 -10.28 -5.89 8.49
CA ILE A 49 -9.98 -4.63 7.80
C ILE A 49 -11.29 -3.89 7.52
N ALA A 50 -11.30 -2.59 7.81
CA ALA A 50 -12.38 -1.69 7.44
C ALA A 50 -11.87 -0.71 6.38
N LYS A 51 -12.70 -0.33 5.41
CA LYS A 51 -12.32 0.66 4.40
C LYS A 51 -12.03 2.02 5.02
N ASP A 52 -12.77 2.42 6.04
CA ASP A 52 -12.55 3.66 6.78
C ASP A 52 -13.15 3.52 8.19
N ALA A 53 -13.19 4.61 8.96
CA ALA A 53 -13.68 4.59 10.33
C ALA A 53 -15.20 4.39 10.46
N ALA A 54 -15.97 4.70 9.42
CA ALA A 54 -17.42 4.55 9.38
C ALA A 54 -17.86 3.24 8.68
N ALA A 55 -16.96 2.63 7.90
CA ALA A 55 -17.21 1.38 7.21
C ALA A 55 -17.26 0.17 8.17
N PRO A 56 -18.06 -0.87 7.85
CA PRO A 56 -18.07 -2.11 8.62
C PRO A 56 -16.72 -2.82 8.53
N LEU A 57 -16.41 -3.58 9.59
CA LEU A 57 -15.22 -4.41 9.66
C LEU A 57 -15.44 -5.71 8.90
N LEU A 58 -14.62 -5.98 7.89
CA LEU A 58 -14.71 -7.16 7.04
C LEU A 58 -13.53 -8.11 7.28
N ARG A 59 -13.74 -9.38 6.95
CA ARG A 59 -12.75 -10.45 7.06
C ARG A 59 -12.09 -10.68 5.70
N TYR A 60 -10.77 -10.77 5.69
CA TYR A 60 -9.97 -11.04 4.50
C TYR A 60 -9.02 -12.22 4.74
N ALA A 61 -8.91 -13.10 3.77
CA ALA A 61 -8.01 -14.24 3.73
C ALA A 61 -6.81 -13.99 2.79
N PRO A 62 -5.71 -14.75 2.94
CA PRO A 62 -4.61 -14.69 1.99
C PRO A 62 -5.10 -14.96 0.56
N GLY A 63 -4.76 -14.06 -0.37
CA GLY A 63 -5.21 -14.06 -1.76
C GLY A 63 -6.27 -12.99 -2.07
N ASP A 64 -6.98 -12.48 -1.07
CA ASP A 64 -8.04 -11.49 -1.27
C ASP A 64 -7.50 -10.11 -1.66
N LEU A 65 -8.33 -9.35 -2.37
CA LEU A 65 -8.10 -7.94 -2.64
C LEU A 65 -8.65 -7.08 -1.50
N LEU A 66 -7.78 -6.23 -0.97
CA LEU A 66 -8.08 -5.23 0.05
C LEU A 66 -8.80 -4.03 -0.57
N PRO A 67 -9.42 -3.15 0.24
CA PRO A 67 -10.20 -2.02 -0.28
C PRO A 67 -9.45 -1.02 -1.18
N GLY A 68 -8.11 -1.03 -1.18
CA GLY A 68 -7.28 -0.20 -2.05
C GLY A 68 -6.68 -0.97 -3.24
N ASP A 69 -7.28 -2.10 -3.61
CA ASP A 69 -6.82 -3.02 -4.64
C ASP A 69 -5.46 -3.68 -4.30
N GLU A 70 -4.98 -3.58 -3.07
CA GLU A 70 -3.80 -4.34 -2.64
C GLU A 70 -4.14 -5.81 -2.43
N ARG A 71 -3.21 -6.71 -2.69
CA ARG A 71 -3.41 -8.14 -2.49
C ARG A 71 -2.90 -8.57 -1.12
N LEU A 72 -3.74 -9.20 -0.31
CA LEU A 72 -3.34 -9.79 0.96
C LEU A 72 -2.50 -11.05 0.71
N GLU A 73 -1.23 -11.04 1.08
CA GLU A 73 -0.31 -12.15 0.81
C GLU A 73 -0.24 -13.12 1.98
N ARG A 74 -0.11 -12.59 3.20
CA ARG A 74 0.01 -13.41 4.42
C ARG A 74 -0.56 -12.70 5.63
N ILE A 75 -1.00 -13.51 6.58
CA ILE A 75 -1.45 -13.07 7.90
C ILE A 75 -0.48 -13.64 8.93
N GLU A 76 0.26 -12.76 9.58
CA GLU A 76 1.26 -13.08 10.59
C GLU A 76 0.71 -12.80 12.00
N GLY A 77 1.43 -13.24 13.03
CA GLY A 77 0.98 -13.04 14.42
C GLY A 77 0.94 -11.56 14.84
N GLN A 78 1.79 -10.72 14.25
CA GLN A 78 1.93 -9.30 14.60
C GLN A 78 1.35 -8.35 13.54
N GLY A 79 0.77 -8.87 12.45
CA GLY A 79 0.27 -8.03 11.36
C GLY A 79 -0.01 -8.80 10.08
N ILE A 80 -0.03 -8.08 8.97
CA ILE A 80 -0.31 -8.64 7.64
C ILE A 80 0.77 -8.21 6.64
N ARG A 81 1.01 -9.06 5.64
CA ARG A 81 1.80 -8.73 4.46
C ARG A 81 0.87 -8.60 3.27
N PHE A 82 1.00 -7.52 2.51
CA PHE A 82 0.25 -7.30 1.29
C PHE A 82 1.16 -6.76 0.19
N SER A 83 0.73 -6.94 -1.05
CA SER A 83 1.38 -6.41 -2.24
C SER A 83 0.52 -5.30 -2.83
N LEU A 84 1.14 -4.22 -3.28
CA LEU A 84 0.45 -3.16 -4.03
C LEU A 84 0.12 -3.68 -5.44
N SER A 85 -1.04 -3.32 -5.99
CA SER A 85 -1.37 -3.68 -7.37
C SER A 85 -0.46 -2.95 -8.38
N GLU A 86 -0.04 -3.67 -9.42
CA GLU A 86 0.93 -3.27 -10.47
C GLU A 86 0.59 -1.96 -11.21
N ASP A 87 -0.62 -1.43 -11.09
CA ASP A 87 -0.99 -0.14 -11.67
C ASP A 87 -0.34 1.06 -10.94
N GLY A 88 0.23 0.83 -9.76
CA GLY A 88 1.34 1.65 -9.26
C GLY A 88 2.62 1.02 -9.75
N ALA A 89 3.10 1.46 -10.92
CA ALA A 89 4.40 1.11 -11.50
C ALA A 89 5.35 0.59 -10.42
N THR A 90 5.91 -0.59 -10.65
CA THR A 90 7.15 -1.03 -10.02
C THR A 90 8.11 0.16 -10.09
N GLN A 91 8.08 1.05 -9.10
CA GLN A 91 9.17 1.95 -8.86
C GLN A 91 10.23 0.96 -8.48
N ASP A 92 11.17 0.77 -9.40
CA ASP A 92 12.54 0.38 -9.13
C ASP A 92 13.00 1.16 -7.89
N PHE A 93 12.58 0.70 -6.71
CA PHE A 93 13.32 0.93 -5.51
C PHE A 93 14.60 0.18 -5.81
N GLU A 94 15.64 0.92 -6.19
CA GLU A 94 16.99 0.39 -6.32
C GLU A 94 17.29 -0.29 -4.98
N ARG A 95 17.11 -1.61 -4.93
CA ARG A 95 17.42 -2.43 -3.76
C ARG A 95 18.94 -2.51 -3.72
N LYS A 96 19.59 -1.44 -3.26
CA LYS A 96 21.00 -1.52 -2.86
C LYS A 96 21.06 -2.47 -1.68
N LEU A 97 21.33 -3.73 -1.99
CA LEU A 97 21.85 -4.70 -1.04
C LEU A 97 23.12 -4.09 -0.45
N TYR A 98 23.01 -3.53 0.75
CA TYR A 98 24.18 -3.27 1.57
C TYR A 98 24.74 -4.64 1.96
N ALA A 99 25.65 -5.14 1.14
CA ALA A 99 26.61 -6.12 1.61
C ALA A 99 27.46 -5.41 2.67
N PRO A 100 27.60 -5.95 3.89
CA PRO A 100 28.58 -5.42 4.84
C PRO A 100 29.96 -5.52 4.17
N LEU A 101 30.66 -4.38 4.06
CA LEU A 101 32.09 -4.42 3.77
C LEU A 101 32.77 -5.13 4.96
N GLU A 102 33.45 -6.23 4.68
CA GLU A 102 34.49 -6.77 5.56
C GLU A 102 35.68 -5.80 5.67
#